data_AF-A0A7Y2NWP3-F1
#
_entry.id   AF-A0A7Y2NWP3-F1
#
_cell.length_a   1.000
_cell.length_b   1.000
_cell.length_c   1.000
_cell.angle_alpha   90.00
_cell.angle_beta   90.00
_cell.angle_gamma   90.00
#
_symmetry.space_group_name_H-M   'P 1'
#
loop_
_entity.id
_entity.type
_entity.pdbx_description
1 polymer ?
#
loop_
_entity_poly.entity_id
_entity_poly.type
_entity_poly.pdbx_seq_one_letter_code
_entity_poly.pdbx_strand_id
1 'polypeptide(L)'
;EPVMVGYDQDHWAQRLHHDAADVHQELERLEQLRSFNLRFLRLLHEAEWDRVGRHSERGVESVRRLFQMLAAHDLVHLRQIDRIRQSLAR
;
A
#
# COMPACT_ATOMS: atom_id res chain seq x y z
N GLU A 1 -15.98 14.83 5.82
CA GLU A 1 -14.95 13.77 5.70
C GLU A 1 -15.15 13.10 4.33
N PRO A 2 -14.10 12.96 3.49
CA PRO A 2 -14.22 12.31 2.20
C PRO A 2 -14.45 10.80 2.35
N VAL A 3 -15.22 10.21 1.43
CA VAL A 3 -15.39 8.76 1.34
C VAL A 3 -14.16 8.15 0.66
N MET A 4 -13.60 7.10 1.26
CA MET A 4 -12.56 6.25 0.69
C MET A 4 -13.20 4.93 0.31
N VAL A 5 -13.32 4.69 -0.98
CA VAL A 5 -14.02 3.52 -1.52
C VAL A 5 -13.04 2.34 -1.51
N GLY A 6 -13.41 1.27 -0.83
CA GLY A 6 -12.70 -0.01 -0.89
C GLY A 6 -12.82 -0.64 -2.28
N TYR A 7 -11.98 -1.64 -2.54
CA TYR A 7 -11.99 -2.36 -3.81
C TYR A 7 -11.61 -3.82 -3.59
N ASP A 8 -12.04 -4.67 -4.51
CA ASP A 8 -11.66 -6.08 -4.53
C ASP A 8 -10.23 -6.22 -5.06
N GLN A 9 -9.28 -6.39 -4.13
CA GLN A 9 -7.86 -6.52 -4.44
C GLN A 9 -7.53 -7.81 -5.20
N ASP A 10 -8.28 -8.90 -4.97
CA ASP A 10 -8.02 -10.20 -5.60
C ASP A 10 -8.49 -10.15 -7.05
N HIS A 11 -9.68 -9.58 -7.29
CA HIS A 11 -10.18 -9.33 -8.64
C HIS A 11 -9.26 -8.35 -9.41
N TRP A 12 -8.73 -7.31 -8.75
CA TRP A 12 -7.76 -6.39 -9.35
C TRP A 12 -6.49 -7.12 -9.81
N ALA A 13 -5.90 -7.93 -8.92
CA ALA A 13 -4.67 -8.66 -9.22
C ALA A 13 -4.85 -9.67 -10.36
N GLN A 14 -5.98 -10.38 -10.37
CA GLN A 14 -6.33 -11.32 -11.45
C GLN A 14 -6.54 -10.59 -12.78
N ARG A 15 -7.34 -9.50 -12.77
CA ARG A 15 -7.71 -8.78 -13.99
C ARG A 15 -6.54 -8.07 -14.66
N LEU A 16 -5.52 -7.72 -13.88
CA LEU A 16 -4.28 -7.10 -14.34
C LEU A 16 -3.12 -8.10 -14.50
N HIS A 17 -3.38 -9.41 -14.41
CA HIS A 17 -2.40 -10.46 -14.68
C HIS A 17 -1.08 -10.29 -13.90
N HIS A 18 -1.17 -10.02 -12.60
CA HIS A 18 0.02 -9.83 -11.76
C HIS A 18 0.94 -11.05 -11.72
N ASP A 19 0.41 -12.24 -11.98
CA ASP A 19 1.16 -13.49 -12.10
C ASP A 19 2.07 -13.55 -13.34
N ALA A 20 1.73 -12.81 -14.38
CA ALA A 20 2.51 -12.69 -15.63
C ALA A 20 3.30 -11.37 -15.74
N ALA A 21 3.27 -10.53 -14.69
CA ALA A 21 3.91 -9.22 -14.71
C ALA A 21 5.44 -9.32 -14.66
N ASP A 22 6.11 -8.39 -15.35
CA ASP A 22 7.56 -8.21 -15.23
C ASP A 22 7.90 -7.57 -13.88
N VAL A 23 8.55 -8.35 -13.01
CA VAL A 23 8.90 -7.93 -11.66
C VAL A 23 9.76 -6.66 -11.63
N HIS A 24 10.63 -6.43 -12.62
CA HIS A 24 11.48 -5.24 -12.65
C HIS A 24 10.66 -3.98 -12.92
N GLN A 25 9.68 -4.07 -13.83
CA GLN A 25 8.77 -2.96 -14.13
C GLN A 25 7.83 -2.67 -12.95
N GLU A 26 7.35 -3.70 -12.25
CA GLU A 26 6.53 -3.52 -11.05
C GLU A 26 7.31 -2.88 -9.90
N LEU A 27 8.58 -3.26 -9.71
CA LEU A 27 9.45 -2.63 -8.71
C LEU A 27 9.70 -1.15 -9.04
N GLU A 28 9.97 -0.83 -10.31
CA GLU A 28 10.13 0.57 -10.74
C GLU A 28 8.87 1.39 -10.46
N ARG A 29 7.68 0.86 -10.78
CA ARG A 29 6.40 1.52 -10.49
C ARG A 29 6.20 1.74 -8.99
N LEU A 30 6.52 0.74 -8.17
CA LEU A 30 6.44 0.83 -6.72
C LEU A 30 7.37 1.93 -6.18
N GLU A 31 8.61 1.99 -6.66
CA GLU A 31 9.59 3.01 -6.27
C GLU A 31 9.13 4.42 -6.62
N GLN A 32 8.62 4.61 -7.84
CA GLN A 32 8.08 5.89 -8.30
C GLN A 32 6.88 6.34 -7.45
N LEU A 33 5.93 5.44 -7.18
CA LEU A 33 4.75 5.72 -6.35
C LEU A 33 5.16 6.07 -4.91
N ARG A 34 6.09 5.32 -4.33
CA ARG A 34 6.63 5.59 -2.99
C ARG A 34 7.31 6.94 -2.93
N SER A 35 8.13 7.25 -3.93
CA SER A 35 8.83 8.53 -4.03
C SER A 35 7.86 9.71 -4.10
N PHE A 36 6.78 9.57 -4.88
CA PHE A 36 5.70 10.56 -4.94
C PHE A 36 4.98 10.72 -3.59
N ASN A 37 4.54 9.61 -2.98
CA ASN A 37 3.84 9.63 -1.71
C ASN A 37 4.67 10.26 -0.59
N LEU A 38 5.96 9.91 -0.49
CA LEU A 38 6.84 10.49 0.52
C LEU A 38 7.07 11.99 0.32
N ARG A 39 7.18 12.46 -0.93
CA ARG A 39 7.25 13.91 -1.21
C ARG A 39 5.99 14.61 -0.74
N PHE A 40 4.82 14.08 -1.09
CA PHE A 40 3.53 14.64 -0.66
C PHE A 40 3.40 14.66 0.86
N LEU A 41 3.65 13.55 1.54
CA LEU A 41 3.49 13.43 3.00
C LEU A 41 4.44 14.34 3.78
N ARG A 42 5.63 14.65 3.24
CA ARG A 42 6.58 15.61 3.84
C ARG A 42 6.11 17.06 3.79
N LEU A 43 5.12 17.39 2.95
CA LEU A 43 4.56 18.74 2.86
C LEU A 43 3.46 18.98 3.90
N LEU A 44 2.97 17.92 4.57
CA LEU A 44 1.88 18.03 5.52
C LEU A 44 2.35 18.64 6.84
N HIS A 45 1.59 19.62 7.33
CA HIS A 45 1.70 20.12 8.69
C HIS A 45 1.11 19.12 9.70
N GLU A 46 1.50 19.23 10.99
CA GLU A 46 1.08 18.31 12.04
C GLU A 46 -0.45 18.15 12.13
N ALA A 47 -1.21 19.25 12.04
CA ALA A 47 -2.67 19.21 12.09
C ALA A 47 -3.31 18.48 10.88
N GLU A 48 -2.60 18.41 9.75
CA GLU A 48 -3.11 17.75 8.53
C GLU A 48 -3.01 16.23 8.63
N TRP A 49 -2.08 15.71 9.44
CA TRP A 49 -1.96 14.28 9.72
C TRP A 49 -3.18 13.69 10.42
N ASP A 50 -3.92 14.51 11.16
CA ASP A 50 -5.10 14.10 11.91
C ASP A 50 -6.41 14.32 11.13
N ARG A 51 -6.35 14.81 9.88
CA ARG A 51 -7.51 14.86 8.98
C ARG A 51 -8.01 13.44 8.70
N VAL A 52 -9.33 13.27 8.71
CA VAL A 52 -9.98 11.96 8.56
C VAL A 52 -10.81 11.83 7.29
N GLY A 53 -10.85 10.61 6.78
CA GLY A 53 -11.78 10.12 5.76
C GLY A 53 -12.51 8.86 6.24
N ARG A 54 -13.60 8.48 5.56
CA ARG A 54 -14.40 7.28 5.86
C ARG A 54 -14.12 6.19 4.85
N HIS A 55 -13.40 5.15 5.25
CA HIS A 55 -13.28 3.94 4.46
C HIS A 55 -14.60 3.17 4.47
N SER A 56 -15.08 2.76 3.29
CA SER A 56 -16.35 2.02 3.14
C SER A 56 -16.39 0.72 3.95
N GLU A 57 -15.23 0.10 4.19
CA GLU A 57 -15.11 -1.19 4.89
C GLU A 57 -14.50 -1.07 6.31
N ARG A 58 -13.66 -0.06 6.57
CA ARG A 58 -12.87 0.03 7.82
C ARG A 58 -13.31 1.17 8.74
N GLY A 59 -14.27 1.99 8.30
CA GLY A 59 -14.73 3.14 9.06
C GLY A 59 -13.78 4.33 8.97
N VAL A 60 -13.69 5.12 10.03
CA VAL A 60 -12.93 6.39 10.03
C VAL A 60 -11.43 6.11 10.10
N GLU A 61 -10.65 6.69 9.20
CA GLU A 61 -9.19 6.61 9.20
C GLU A 61 -8.57 8.01 9.01
N SER A 62 -7.52 8.31 9.77
CA SER A 62 -6.72 9.53 9.60
C SER A 62 -5.61 9.33 8.57
N VAL A 63 -5.07 10.42 8.02
CA VAL A 63 -3.87 10.39 7.16
C VAL A 63 -2.71 9.67 7.87
N ARG A 64 -2.51 9.93 9.17
CA ARG A 64 -1.53 9.24 10.01
C ARG A 64 -1.74 7.73 10.05
N ARG A 65 -2.98 7.28 10.22
CA ARG A 65 -3.32 5.86 10.23
C ARG A 65 -3.04 5.21 8.88
N LEU A 66 -3.41 5.86 7.79
CA LEU A 66 -3.16 5.36 6.43
C LEU A 66 -1.66 5.21 6.15
N PHE A 67 -0.85 6.20 6.51
CA PHE A 67 0.61 6.12 6.38
C PHE A 67 1.21 4.96 7.18
N GLN A 68 0.83 4.83 8.45
CA GLN A 68 1.31 3.73 9.30
C GLN A 68 0.92 2.36 8.75
N MET A 69 -0.30 2.24 8.23
CA MET A 69 -0.79 1.02 7.60
C MET A 69 0.02 0.66 6.35
N LEU A 70 0.27 1.63 5.46
CA LEU A 70 1.09 1.41 4.26
C LEU A 70 2.52 0.98 4.63
N ALA A 71 3.15 1.63 5.61
CA ALA A 71 4.49 1.25 6.07
C ALA A 71 4.52 -0.17 6.68
N ALA A 72 3.51 -0.53 7.48
CA ALA A 72 3.41 -1.86 8.06
C ALA A 72 3.13 -2.93 7.00
N HIS A 73 2.34 -2.61 5.98
CA HIS A 73 1.99 -3.49 4.87
C HIS A 73 3.22 -3.92 4.08
N ASP A 74 4.15 -3.00 3.81
CA ASP A 74 5.42 -3.33 3.15
C ASP A 74 6.21 -4.38 3.94
N LEU A 75 6.32 -4.21 5.26
CA LEU A 75 7.02 -5.14 6.13
C LEU A 75 6.34 -6.51 6.21
N VAL A 76 5.01 -6.55 6.07
CA VAL A 76 4.26 -7.82 5.98
C VAL A 76 4.62 -8.56 4.70
N HIS A 77 4.65 -7.88 3.55
CA HIS A 77 4.96 -8.52 2.28
C HIS A 77 6.42 -8.92 2.13
N LEU A 78 7.37 -8.12 2.63
CA LEU A 78 8.77 -8.55 2.68
C LEU A 78 8.94 -9.86 3.45
N ARG A 79 8.32 -9.96 4.64
CA ARG A 79 8.31 -11.19 5.42
C ARG A 79 7.58 -12.35 4.73
N GLN A 80 6.56 -12.07 3.92
CA GLN A 80 5.90 -13.09 3.13
C GLN A 80 6.83 -13.63 2.03
N ILE A 81 7.51 -12.75 1.29
CA ILE A 81 8.49 -13.13 0.27
C ILE A 81 9.61 -13.97 0.89
N ASP A 82 10.17 -13.54 2.01
CA ASP A 82 11.24 -14.28 2.70
C ASP A 82 10.79 -15.68 3.12
N ARG A 83 9.58 -15.82 3.66
CA ARG A 83 9.00 -17.14 4.01
C ARG A 83 8.85 -18.05 2.79
N ILE A 84 8.35 -17.52 1.67
CA ILE A 84 8.18 -18.29 0.42
C ILE A 84 9.54 -18.71 -0.13
N ARG A 85 10.53 -17.81 -0.14
CA ARG A 85 11.90 -18.14 -0.56
C ARG A 85 12.50 -19.28 0.27
N GLN A 86 12.31 -19.24 1.60
CA GLN A 86 12.77 -20.29 2.49
C GLN A 86 12.05 -21.63 2.26
N SER A 87 10.76 -21.62 1.90
CA SER A 87 10.04 -22.87 1.62
C SER A 87 10.46 -23.52 0.30
N LEU A 88 10.92 -22.74 -0.68
CA LEU A 88 11.41 -23.25 -1.98
C LEU A 88 12.86 -23.76 -1.92
N ALA A 89 13.62 -23.35 -0.91
CA ALA A 89 15.00 -23.79 -0.70
C ALA A 89 15.12 -25.12 0.07
N ARG A 90 13.99 -25.73 0.43
CA ARG A 90 13.90 -27.06 1.06
C ARG A 90 13.56 -28.10 0.01
#